data_AF-W6LBN0-F1
#
_entry.id   AF-W6LBN0-F1
#
_cell.length_a   1.000
_cell.length_b   1.000
_cell.length_c   1.000
_cell.angle_alpha   90.00
_cell.angle_beta   90.00
_cell.angle_gamma   90.00
#
_symmetry.space_group_name_H-M   'P 1'
#
loop_
_entity.id
_entity.type
_entity.pdbx_description
1 polymer ?
#
loop_
_entity_poly.entity_id
_entity_poly.type
_entity_poly.pdbx_seq_one_letter_code
_entity_poly.pdbx_strand_id
1 'polypeptide(L)'
;MRPSLARRAGAISAILTSSVIYLAHWGGLTSSFSILVLGGAFFRSLSLIPTIYGDQCVARMALAMPELQKNHCDYLYISEHPNALSWERRIAAHKLKNDRNRLFRSYQTNNLKIFVPYTVAMFFLFYSLCIPSHLLWDRLGKGKTVPIDLLAICGIDPTLSLASGLTLFSILQHLRRRRGFNDRMDRWESKMRRRACRLYGIVALGSLMFGLIARVWMGDGLAGGSTVLPLIPPYFAPVWLGMSLVGAVKTALINQTPPGRALCRISDYPPQHGSYGAVDTSEGHEYRIDFTSVEMMDQKARWTAQKRMLEYEFDIRIHRYLNKTGIFTELDEMQHEAERLKKMCAVAHGLNRGMRENKETAGQTPHQNNVDHTNNRKY
;
A
#
# COMPACT_ATOMS: atom_id res chain seq x y z
N MET A 1 -29.47 -18.41 -13.48
CA MET A 1 -28.07 -18.27 -13.94
C MET A 1 -27.46 -17.00 -13.36
N ARG A 2 -26.32 -17.07 -12.65
CA ARG A 2 -25.65 -15.88 -12.10
C ARG A 2 -24.95 -15.12 -13.24
N PRO A 3 -25.14 -13.79 -13.38
CA PRO A 3 -24.46 -13.04 -14.44
C PRO A 3 -22.95 -13.04 -14.23
N SER A 4 -22.20 -13.28 -15.31
CA SER A 4 -20.74 -13.29 -15.33
C SER A 4 -20.15 -11.94 -14.91
N LEU A 5 -18.93 -11.94 -14.37
CA LEU A 5 -18.23 -10.73 -13.90
C LEU A 5 -18.11 -9.66 -15.00
N ALA A 6 -17.86 -10.07 -16.24
CA ALA A 6 -17.80 -9.17 -17.40
C ALA A 6 -19.15 -8.45 -17.65
N ARG A 7 -20.28 -9.15 -17.50
CA ARG A 7 -21.61 -8.56 -17.70
C ARG A 7 -21.95 -7.53 -16.63
N ARG A 8 -21.52 -7.78 -15.38
CA ARG A 8 -21.68 -6.83 -14.26
C ARG A 8 -20.80 -5.59 -14.45
N ALA A 9 -19.55 -5.77 -14.85
CA ALA A 9 -18.64 -4.66 -15.14
C ALA A 9 -19.17 -3.79 -16.29
N GLY A 10 -19.70 -4.41 -17.37
CA GLY A 10 -20.34 -3.69 -18.47
C GLY A 10 -21.55 -2.87 -18.01
N ALA A 11 -22.41 -3.44 -17.17
CA ALA A 11 -23.57 -2.73 -16.62
C ALA A 11 -23.14 -1.53 -15.75
N ILE A 12 -22.16 -1.69 -14.87
CA ILE A 12 -21.63 -0.61 -14.03
C ILE A 12 -21.06 0.52 -14.91
N SER A 13 -20.27 0.18 -15.93
CA SER A 13 -19.73 1.18 -16.87
C SER A 13 -20.84 1.94 -17.60
N ALA A 14 -21.88 1.23 -18.06
CA ALA A 14 -23.02 1.86 -18.72
C ALA A 14 -23.78 2.82 -17.80
N ILE A 15 -23.98 2.46 -16.53
CA ILE A 15 -24.62 3.33 -15.53
C ILE A 15 -23.76 4.56 -15.27
N LEU A 16 -22.45 4.39 -15.08
CA LEU A 16 -21.51 5.49 -14.87
C LEU A 16 -21.52 6.47 -16.05
N THR A 17 -21.42 5.95 -17.28
CA THR A 17 -21.48 6.75 -18.49
C THR A 17 -22.81 7.49 -18.64
N SER A 18 -23.94 6.81 -18.43
CA SER A 18 -25.28 7.45 -18.49
C SER A 18 -25.44 8.55 -17.44
N SER A 19 -24.90 8.35 -16.24
CA SER A 19 -24.94 9.35 -15.17
C SER A 19 -24.17 10.61 -15.54
N VAL A 20 -22.99 10.46 -16.17
CA VAL A 20 -22.20 11.60 -16.67
C VAL A 20 -22.94 12.36 -17.77
N ILE A 21 -23.54 11.66 -18.72
CA ILE A 21 -24.31 12.28 -19.81
C ILE A 21 -25.51 13.05 -19.24
N TYR A 22 -26.22 12.46 -18.27
CA TYR A 22 -27.32 13.12 -17.59
C TYR A 22 -26.87 14.40 -16.85
N LEU A 23 -25.77 14.34 -16.11
CA LEU A 23 -25.19 15.51 -15.44
C LEU A 23 -24.73 16.57 -16.43
N ALA A 24 -24.12 16.17 -17.55
CA ALA A 24 -23.72 17.08 -18.61
C ALA A 24 -24.91 17.81 -19.22
N HIS A 25 -25.99 17.08 -19.50
CA HIS A 25 -27.24 17.66 -20.02
C HIS A 25 -27.85 18.65 -19.01
N TRP A 26 -27.89 18.28 -17.73
CA TRP A 26 -28.40 19.17 -16.68
C TRP A 26 -27.56 20.44 -16.50
N GLY A 27 -26.24 20.33 -16.65
CA GLY A 27 -25.31 21.45 -16.62
C GLY A 27 -25.23 22.26 -17.93
N GLY A 28 -26.01 21.92 -18.96
CA GLY A 28 -26.00 22.61 -20.26
C GLY A 28 -24.68 22.47 -21.04
N LEU A 29 -23.88 21.42 -20.76
CA LEU A 29 -22.61 21.20 -21.44
C LEU A 29 -22.83 20.61 -22.83
N THR A 30 -22.49 21.37 -23.86
CA THR A 30 -22.66 20.97 -25.26
C THR A 30 -21.37 20.50 -25.94
N SER A 31 -20.20 20.86 -25.37
CA SER A 31 -18.89 20.47 -25.90
C SER A 31 -18.46 19.08 -25.44
N SER A 32 -18.08 18.21 -26.39
CA SER A 32 -17.54 16.87 -26.10
C SER A 32 -16.34 16.90 -25.14
N PHE A 33 -15.48 17.92 -25.25
CA PHE A 33 -14.34 18.09 -24.34
C PHE A 33 -14.81 18.27 -22.89
N SER A 34 -15.75 19.20 -22.67
CA SER A 34 -16.28 19.50 -21.34
C SER A 34 -16.99 18.31 -20.72
N ILE A 35 -17.69 17.51 -21.53
CA ILE A 35 -18.36 16.28 -21.07
C ILE A 35 -17.32 15.23 -20.63
N LEU A 36 -16.22 15.08 -21.38
CA LEU A 36 -15.13 14.16 -21.02
C LEU A 36 -14.40 14.61 -19.74
N VAL A 37 -14.12 15.90 -19.60
CA VAL A 37 -13.55 16.46 -18.35
C VAL A 37 -14.50 16.23 -17.17
N LEU A 38 -15.81 16.48 -17.35
CA LEU A 38 -16.81 16.19 -16.33
C LEU A 38 -16.86 14.70 -15.97
N GLY A 39 -16.76 13.81 -16.96
CA GLY A 39 -16.68 12.37 -16.74
C GLY A 39 -15.49 11.98 -15.88
N GLY A 40 -14.30 12.50 -16.19
CA GLY A 40 -13.11 12.32 -15.37
C GLY A 40 -13.29 12.83 -13.93
N ALA A 41 -13.86 14.02 -13.77
CA ALA A 41 -14.14 14.59 -12.46
C ALA A 41 -15.13 13.73 -11.65
N PHE A 42 -16.19 13.25 -12.29
CA PHE A 42 -17.18 12.36 -11.67
C PHE A 42 -16.55 11.03 -11.23
N PHE A 43 -15.78 10.37 -12.09
CA PHE A 43 -15.09 9.12 -11.75
C PHE A 43 -14.09 9.33 -10.60
N ARG A 44 -13.34 10.43 -10.61
CA ARG A 44 -12.44 10.74 -9.50
C ARG A 44 -13.19 11.00 -8.21
N SER A 45 -14.37 11.62 -8.27
CA SER A 45 -15.21 11.90 -7.10
C SER A 45 -15.65 10.62 -6.39
N LEU A 46 -16.02 9.58 -7.14
CA LEU A 46 -16.38 8.27 -6.56
C LEU A 46 -15.19 7.61 -5.84
N SER A 47 -13.98 7.76 -6.38
CA SER A 47 -12.75 7.27 -5.73
C SER A 47 -12.24 8.19 -4.62
N LEU A 48 -12.89 9.33 -4.33
CA LEU A 48 -12.48 10.16 -3.19
C LEU A 48 -12.68 9.44 -1.87
N ILE A 49 -13.82 8.75 -1.70
CA ILE A 49 -14.18 8.04 -0.46
C ILE A 49 -13.05 7.11 0.03
N PRO A 50 -12.57 6.14 -0.78
CA PRO A 50 -11.47 5.29 -0.34
C PRO A 50 -10.17 6.07 -0.12
N THR A 51 -9.88 7.13 -0.90
CA THR A 51 -8.66 7.92 -0.67
C THR A 51 -8.71 8.77 0.60
N ILE A 52 -9.89 9.30 0.98
CA ILE A 52 -10.08 10.07 2.22
C ILE A 52 -9.99 9.12 3.41
N TYR A 53 -10.63 7.95 3.33
CA TYR A 53 -10.48 6.91 4.35
C TYR A 53 -9.01 6.46 4.51
N GLY A 54 -8.28 6.33 3.40
CA GLY A 54 -6.85 6.09 3.41
C GLY A 54 -6.06 7.20 4.13
N ASP A 55 -6.42 8.47 3.94
CA ASP A 55 -5.77 9.60 4.64
C ASP A 55 -6.06 9.54 6.15
N GLN A 56 -7.28 9.18 6.56
CA GLN A 56 -7.62 8.96 7.97
C GLN A 56 -6.78 7.83 8.58
N CYS A 57 -6.60 6.71 7.87
CA CYS A 57 -5.78 5.60 8.37
C CYS A 57 -4.32 6.00 8.56
N VAL A 58 -3.76 6.79 7.63
CA VAL A 58 -2.40 7.33 7.77
C VAL A 58 -2.30 8.27 8.98
N ALA A 59 -3.27 9.16 9.17
CA ALA A 59 -3.28 10.06 10.32
C ALA A 59 -3.37 9.32 11.66
N ARG A 60 -4.21 8.29 11.78
CA ARG A 60 -4.28 7.45 12.99
C ARG A 60 -2.98 6.69 13.24
N MET A 61 -2.31 6.25 12.17
CA MET A 61 -0.99 5.64 12.30
C MET A 61 0.02 6.66 12.82
N ALA A 62 0.03 7.89 12.29
CA ALA A 62 0.93 8.94 12.73
C ALA A 62 0.76 9.26 14.22
N LEU A 63 -0.48 9.24 14.73
CA LEU A 63 -0.79 9.39 16.16
C LEU A 63 -0.32 8.22 17.02
N ALA A 64 -0.36 6.99 16.50
CA ALA A 64 0.10 5.80 17.21
C ALA A 64 1.64 5.71 17.28
N MET A 65 2.37 6.36 16.37
CA MET A 65 3.84 6.29 16.30
C MET A 65 4.57 6.65 17.61
N PRO A 66 4.29 7.76 18.32
CA PRO A 66 5.00 8.09 19.55
C PRO A 66 4.88 7.03 20.65
N GLU A 67 3.67 6.49 20.85
CA GLU A 67 3.45 5.41 21.83
C GLU A 67 4.15 4.12 21.41
N LEU A 68 4.15 3.81 20.11
CA LEU A 68 4.88 2.66 19.58
C LEU A 68 6.39 2.80 19.78
N GLN A 69 6.93 4.00 19.59
CA GLN A 69 8.34 4.27 19.82
C GLN A 69 8.72 4.09 21.28
N LYS A 70 7.91 4.59 22.23
CA LYS A 70 8.15 4.39 23.66
C LYS A 70 8.26 2.90 24.00
N ASN A 71 7.31 2.09 23.54
CA ASN A 71 7.33 0.64 23.75
C ASN A 71 8.55 -0.03 23.11
N HIS A 72 9.01 0.51 21.97
CA HIS A 72 10.20 0.02 21.30
C HIS A 72 11.49 0.38 22.05
N CYS A 73 11.60 1.59 22.61
CA CYS A 73 12.72 1.96 23.48
C CYS A 73 12.79 1.06 24.73
N ASP A 74 11.65 0.75 25.34
CA ASP A 74 11.57 -0.19 26.47
C ASP A 74 12.05 -1.60 26.06
N TYR A 75 11.72 -2.04 24.84
CA TYR A 75 12.23 -3.29 24.28
C TYR A 75 13.74 -3.25 24.07
N LEU A 76 14.26 -2.18 23.45
CA LEU A 76 15.70 -2.03 23.19
C LEU A 76 16.49 -2.06 24.49
N TYR A 77 16.03 -1.35 25.52
CA TYR A 77 16.64 -1.35 26.85
C TYR A 77 16.82 -2.77 27.41
N ILE A 78 15.82 -3.65 27.26
CA ILE A 78 15.89 -5.04 27.71
C ILE A 78 16.73 -5.90 26.75
N SER A 79 16.57 -5.71 25.44
CA SER A 79 17.17 -6.58 24.43
C SER A 79 18.68 -6.36 24.28
N GLU A 80 19.13 -5.10 24.41
CA GLU A 80 20.53 -4.69 24.27
C GLU A 80 21.29 -4.81 25.59
N HIS A 81 20.62 -5.13 26.70
CA HIS A 81 21.29 -5.30 27.99
C HIS A 81 22.31 -6.45 27.89
N PRO A 82 23.57 -6.24 28.32
CA PRO A 82 24.64 -7.22 28.14
C PRO A 82 24.38 -8.53 28.89
N ASN A 83 23.67 -8.44 30.01
CA ASN A 83 23.31 -9.60 30.84
C ASN A 83 21.93 -10.19 30.52
N ALA A 84 21.22 -9.65 29.52
CA ALA A 84 19.87 -10.15 29.21
C ALA A 84 19.94 -11.58 28.66
N LEU A 85 19.22 -12.46 29.32
CA LEU A 85 19.12 -13.85 28.90
C LEU A 85 18.24 -13.97 27.64
N SER A 86 18.51 -14.99 26.82
CA SER A 86 17.77 -15.19 25.57
C SER A 86 16.26 -15.33 25.75
N TRP A 87 15.79 -15.82 26.91
CA TRP A 87 14.38 -15.89 27.24
C TRP A 87 13.77 -14.51 27.56
N GLU A 88 14.53 -13.61 28.20
CA GLU A 88 14.09 -12.24 28.51
C GLU A 88 13.90 -11.43 27.23
N ARG A 89 14.84 -11.58 26.28
CA ARG A 89 14.73 -10.99 24.94
C ARG A 89 13.48 -11.48 24.20
N ARG A 90 13.12 -12.77 24.32
CA ARG A 90 11.88 -13.33 23.76
C ARG A 90 10.62 -12.79 24.42
N ILE A 91 10.62 -12.64 25.73
CA ILE A 91 9.47 -12.06 26.44
C ILE A 91 9.31 -10.58 26.08
N ALA A 92 10.41 -9.82 26.02
CA ALA A 92 10.37 -8.42 25.61
C ALA A 92 9.84 -8.28 24.18
N ALA A 93 10.28 -9.14 23.26
CA ALA A 93 9.78 -9.19 21.89
C ALA A 93 8.27 -9.52 21.84
N HIS A 94 7.83 -10.55 22.58
CA HIS A 94 6.42 -10.92 22.64
C HIS A 94 5.56 -9.80 23.26
N LYS A 95 6.07 -9.13 24.30
CA LYS A 95 5.43 -7.96 24.91
C LYS A 95 5.28 -6.82 23.90
N LEU A 96 6.35 -6.45 23.20
CA LEU A 96 6.31 -5.43 22.15
C LEU A 96 5.28 -5.75 21.05
N LYS A 97 5.21 -7.01 20.62
CA LYS A 97 4.23 -7.48 19.64
C LYS A 97 2.78 -7.35 20.16
N ASN A 98 2.54 -7.72 21.41
CA ASN A 98 1.23 -7.60 22.03
C ASN A 98 0.83 -6.14 22.23
N ASP A 99 1.75 -5.30 22.72
CA ASP A 99 1.54 -3.87 22.95
C ASP A 99 1.27 -3.15 21.62
N ARG A 100 2.01 -3.47 20.56
CA ARG A 100 1.72 -2.97 19.21
C ARG A 100 0.34 -3.37 18.73
N ASN A 101 -0.06 -4.63 18.90
CA ASN A 101 -1.38 -5.10 18.48
C ASN A 101 -2.51 -4.43 19.29
N ARG A 102 -2.30 -4.22 20.59
CA ARG A 102 -3.20 -3.47 21.47
C ARG A 102 -3.33 -2.02 21.02
N LEU A 103 -2.21 -1.36 20.73
CA LEU A 103 -2.13 0.01 20.23
C LEU A 103 -2.84 0.17 18.88
N PHE A 104 -2.56 -0.73 17.94
CA PHE A 104 -3.22 -0.67 16.63
C PHE A 104 -4.73 -0.91 16.74
N ARG A 105 -5.18 -1.73 17.70
CA ARG A 105 -6.61 -1.89 18.01
C ARG A 105 -7.20 -0.63 18.63
N SER A 106 -6.53 0.02 19.59
CA SER A 106 -7.04 1.26 20.22
C SER A 106 -7.19 2.40 19.20
N TYR A 107 -6.20 2.57 18.33
CA TYR A 107 -6.24 3.55 17.24
C TYR A 107 -7.03 3.06 16.00
N GLN A 108 -7.56 1.83 16.02
CA GLN A 108 -8.28 1.17 14.93
C GLN A 108 -7.51 1.09 13.58
N THR A 109 -6.18 1.07 13.63
CA THR A 109 -5.27 1.04 12.47
C THR A 109 -4.69 -0.36 12.23
N ASN A 110 -4.18 -0.60 11.02
CA ASN A 110 -3.28 -1.71 10.68
C ASN A 110 -2.47 -1.28 9.45
N ASN A 111 -1.29 -1.86 9.25
CA ASN A 111 -0.45 -1.69 8.05
C ASN A 111 -1.26 -1.87 6.76
N LEU A 112 -2.15 -2.87 6.69
CA LEU A 112 -2.99 -3.07 5.51
C LEU A 112 -3.95 -1.90 5.24
N LYS A 113 -4.52 -1.30 6.29
CA LYS A 113 -5.46 -0.17 6.16
C LYS A 113 -4.79 1.08 5.59
N ILE A 114 -3.47 1.20 5.69
CA ILE A 114 -2.68 2.31 5.12
C ILE A 114 -2.51 2.18 3.60
N PHE A 115 -2.59 0.97 3.05
CA PHE A 115 -2.36 0.69 1.62
C PHE A 115 -3.63 0.34 0.85
N VAL A 116 -4.48 -0.53 1.40
CA VAL A 116 -5.67 -1.09 0.72
C VAL A 116 -6.61 -0.01 0.14
N PRO A 117 -6.94 1.08 0.86
CA PRO A 117 -7.85 2.08 0.30
C PRO A 117 -7.27 2.77 -0.95
N TYR A 118 -5.95 2.98 -0.99
CA TYR A 118 -5.28 3.58 -2.15
C TYR A 118 -5.14 2.61 -3.31
N THR A 119 -4.89 1.33 -3.05
CA THR A 119 -4.85 0.32 -4.12
C THR A 119 -6.23 0.15 -4.75
N VAL A 120 -7.30 0.09 -3.94
CA VAL A 120 -8.69 0.05 -4.43
C VAL A 120 -9.01 1.30 -5.27
N ALA A 121 -8.64 2.49 -4.78
CA ALA A 121 -8.83 3.73 -5.54
C ALA A 121 -8.05 3.74 -6.86
N MET A 122 -6.82 3.24 -6.87
CA MET A 122 -5.98 3.15 -8.06
C MET A 122 -6.56 2.18 -9.09
N PHE A 123 -7.00 0.99 -8.68
CA PHE A 123 -7.68 0.05 -9.57
C PHE A 123 -8.98 0.63 -10.12
N PHE A 124 -9.77 1.32 -9.29
CA PHE A 124 -11.00 1.98 -9.73
C PHE A 124 -10.72 3.09 -10.75
N LEU A 125 -9.69 3.91 -10.53
CA LEU A 125 -9.30 4.97 -11.45
C LEU A 125 -8.80 4.42 -12.78
N PHE A 126 -7.95 3.38 -12.74
CA PHE A 126 -7.46 2.72 -13.94
C PHE A 126 -8.61 2.08 -14.73
N TYR A 127 -9.50 1.37 -14.05
CA TYR A 127 -10.72 0.83 -14.63
C TYR A 127 -11.57 1.92 -15.28
N SER A 128 -11.78 3.04 -14.57
CA SER A 128 -12.61 4.15 -15.03
C SER A 128 -12.01 4.86 -16.24
N LEU A 129 -10.69 5.01 -16.28
CA LEU A 129 -9.96 5.65 -17.38
C LEU A 129 -10.00 4.80 -18.66
N CYS A 130 -10.08 3.47 -18.54
CA CYS A 130 -10.12 2.58 -19.70
C CYS A 130 -11.54 2.34 -20.22
N ILE A 131 -12.45 1.79 -19.40
CA ILE A 131 -13.71 1.20 -19.91
C ILE A 131 -14.86 2.23 -19.99
N PRO A 132 -15.32 2.85 -18.90
CA PRO A 132 -16.44 3.79 -18.97
C PRO A 132 -16.07 5.08 -19.69
N SER A 133 -14.79 5.46 -19.71
CA SER A 133 -14.30 6.60 -20.51
C SER A 133 -14.36 6.33 -22.02
N HIS A 134 -13.96 5.13 -22.45
CA HIS A 134 -14.13 4.71 -23.83
C HIS A 134 -15.61 4.64 -24.22
N LEU A 135 -16.47 4.07 -23.36
CA LEU A 135 -17.90 4.01 -23.60
C LEU A 135 -18.55 5.40 -23.66
N LEU A 136 -18.08 6.35 -22.83
CA LEU A 136 -18.51 7.74 -22.87
C LEU A 136 -18.12 8.40 -24.19
N TRP A 137 -16.90 8.17 -24.65
CA TRP A 137 -16.43 8.63 -25.96
C TRP A 137 -17.27 8.06 -27.11
N ASP A 138 -17.51 6.75 -27.13
CA ASP A 138 -18.31 6.10 -28.17
C ASP A 138 -19.74 6.68 -28.24
N ARG A 139 -20.34 7.00 -27.09
CA ARG A 139 -21.70 7.58 -27.01
C ARG A 139 -21.77 9.06 -27.41
N LEU A 140 -20.67 9.80 -27.31
CA LEU A 140 -20.59 11.18 -27.79
C LEU A 140 -20.50 11.26 -29.33
N GLY A 141 -20.37 10.11 -30.00
CA GLY A 141 -20.36 9.95 -31.45
C GLY A 141 -18.96 10.10 -32.04
N LYS A 142 -18.55 9.13 -32.88
CA LYS A 142 -17.24 9.07 -33.57
C LYS A 142 -16.98 10.18 -34.61
N GLY A 143 -17.73 11.28 -34.59
CA GLY A 143 -17.78 12.24 -35.70
C GLY A 143 -17.79 13.73 -35.32
N LYS A 144 -17.73 14.09 -34.03
CA LYS A 144 -17.45 15.48 -33.64
C LYS A 144 -16.02 15.54 -33.15
N THR A 145 -15.14 16.05 -34.00
CA THR A 145 -13.80 16.49 -33.60
C THR A 145 -13.94 17.20 -32.26
N VAL A 146 -13.14 16.80 -31.27
CA VAL A 146 -12.98 17.62 -30.06
C VAL A 146 -12.57 18.99 -30.58
N PRO A 147 -13.38 20.06 -30.43
CA PRO A 147 -13.03 21.34 -31.01
C PRO A 147 -11.86 21.87 -30.19
N ILE A 148 -10.65 21.58 -30.66
CA ILE A 148 -9.39 22.22 -30.28
C ILE A 148 -9.21 23.44 -31.22
N ASP A 149 -10.31 24.04 -31.70
CA ASP A 149 -10.30 24.99 -32.81
C ASP A 149 -9.53 26.29 -32.52
N LEU A 150 -9.21 26.57 -31.25
CA LEU A 150 -8.31 27.68 -30.88
C LEU A 150 -6.83 27.27 -30.69
N LEU A 151 -6.54 25.99 -30.42
CA LEU A 151 -5.18 25.48 -30.11
C LEU A 151 -4.56 24.69 -31.28
N ALA A 152 -5.36 24.28 -32.26
CA ALA A 152 -4.90 23.69 -33.53
C ALA A 152 -3.97 24.66 -34.29
N ILE A 153 -4.17 25.97 -34.13
CA ILE A 153 -3.31 27.03 -34.68
C ILE A 153 -1.88 26.96 -34.11
N CYS A 154 -1.72 26.55 -32.84
CA CYS A 154 -0.41 26.45 -32.19
C CYS A 154 0.21 25.04 -32.24
N GLY A 155 -0.54 24.01 -32.65
CA GLY A 155 -0.03 22.63 -32.76
C GLY A 155 0.40 21.97 -31.44
N ILE A 156 0.05 22.57 -30.30
CA ILE A 156 0.41 22.09 -28.96
C ILE A 156 -0.89 21.82 -28.21
N ASP A 157 -1.15 20.58 -27.79
CA ASP A 157 -2.24 20.25 -26.87
C ASP A 157 -1.72 20.25 -25.42
N PRO A 158 -2.01 21.29 -24.62
CA PRO A 158 -1.52 21.38 -23.24
C PRO A 158 -2.29 20.47 -22.28
N THR A 159 -3.40 19.84 -22.70
CA THR A 159 -4.32 19.10 -21.83
C THR A 159 -3.60 17.98 -21.06
N LEU A 160 -2.75 17.21 -21.74
CA LEU A 160 -1.98 16.13 -21.12
C LEU A 160 -0.89 16.68 -20.19
N SER A 161 -0.26 17.79 -20.57
CA SER A 161 0.75 18.48 -19.76
C SER A 161 0.14 19.01 -18.45
N LEU A 162 -1.04 19.64 -18.52
CA LEU A 162 -1.78 20.10 -17.35
C LEU A 162 -2.26 18.92 -16.48
N ALA A 163 -2.81 17.86 -17.08
CA ALA A 163 -3.24 16.67 -16.36
C ALA A 163 -2.08 15.99 -15.62
N SER A 164 -0.91 15.90 -16.25
CA SER A 164 0.31 15.32 -15.69
C SER A 164 0.92 16.20 -14.59
N GLY A 165 0.92 17.52 -14.76
CA GLY A 165 1.35 18.48 -13.73
C GLY A 165 0.48 18.42 -12.47
N LEU A 166 -0.84 18.40 -12.63
CA LEU A 166 -1.79 18.34 -11.51
C LEU A 166 -1.75 16.98 -10.77
N THR A 167 -1.56 15.88 -11.50
CA THR A 167 -1.32 14.57 -10.86
C THR A 167 0.00 14.53 -10.14
N LEU A 168 1.07 15.07 -10.73
CA LEU A 168 2.37 15.19 -10.07
C LEU A 168 2.23 15.99 -8.77
N PHE A 169 1.58 17.16 -8.80
CA PHE A 169 1.32 17.95 -7.59
C PHE A 169 0.62 17.13 -6.50
N SER A 170 -0.44 16.41 -6.86
CA SER A 170 -1.20 15.56 -5.93
C SER A 170 -0.33 14.43 -5.34
N ILE A 171 0.50 13.79 -6.17
CA ILE A 171 1.43 12.73 -5.74
C ILE A 171 2.50 13.29 -4.81
N LEU A 172 3.09 14.44 -5.14
CA LEU A 172 4.11 15.09 -4.31
C LEU A 172 3.57 15.42 -2.92
N GLN A 173 2.36 15.96 -2.84
CA GLN A 173 1.71 16.26 -1.57
C GLN A 173 1.33 14.99 -0.79
N HIS A 174 0.86 13.96 -1.49
CA HIS A 174 0.57 12.66 -0.88
C HIS A 174 1.83 12.00 -0.28
N LEU A 175 2.94 12.04 -1.01
CA LEU A 175 4.23 11.53 -0.53
C LEU A 175 4.73 12.33 0.68
N ARG A 176 4.69 13.67 0.62
CA ARG A 176 5.12 14.53 1.73
C ARG A 176 4.40 14.23 3.04
N ARG A 177 3.11 13.87 2.99
CA ARG A 177 2.32 13.48 4.17
C ARG A 177 2.73 12.13 4.77
N ARG A 178 3.47 11.31 4.06
CA ARG A 178 3.98 10.02 4.55
C ARG A 178 5.43 10.11 5.02
N ARG A 179 6.01 11.30 5.01
CA ARG A 179 7.34 11.53 5.52
C ARG A 179 7.33 11.47 7.05
N GLY A 180 8.36 10.85 7.65
CA GLY A 180 8.56 10.86 9.10
C GLY A 180 8.02 9.64 9.84
N PHE A 181 7.56 8.61 9.12
CA PHE A 181 7.27 7.31 9.74
C PHE A 181 8.52 6.46 9.91
N ASN A 182 9.51 6.54 9.00
CA ASN A 182 10.76 5.77 9.05
C ASN A 182 11.76 6.27 8.00
N ASP A 183 13.03 6.46 8.35
CA ASP A 183 14.09 6.84 7.39
C ASP A 183 14.23 5.94 6.16
N ARG A 184 13.92 4.63 6.26
CA ARG A 184 13.90 3.73 5.10
C ARG A 184 12.76 4.09 4.16
N MET A 185 11.59 4.38 4.72
CA MET A 185 10.41 4.80 3.96
C MET A 185 10.59 6.20 3.38
N ASP A 186 11.20 7.12 4.13
CA ASP A 186 11.54 8.47 3.67
C ASP A 186 12.60 8.44 2.54
N ARG A 187 13.61 7.55 2.64
CA ARG A 187 14.55 7.31 1.53
C ARG A 187 13.84 6.77 0.31
N TRP A 188 12.92 5.82 0.48
CA TRP A 188 12.11 5.29 -0.62
C TRP A 188 11.21 6.38 -1.23
N GLU A 189 10.57 7.21 -0.40
CA GLU A 189 9.74 8.35 -0.80
C GLU A 189 10.56 9.34 -1.63
N SER A 190 11.78 9.69 -1.18
CA SER A 190 12.68 10.59 -1.92
C SER A 190 13.06 10.05 -3.31
N LYS A 191 13.21 8.72 -3.44
CA LYS A 191 13.48 8.05 -4.72
C LYS A 191 12.23 8.07 -5.59
N MET A 192 11.07 7.74 -5.03
CA MET A 192 9.79 7.76 -5.74
C MET A 192 9.42 9.16 -6.21
N ARG A 193 9.67 10.19 -5.41
CA ARG A 193 9.49 11.59 -5.78
C ARG A 193 10.29 11.96 -7.02
N ARG A 194 11.58 11.63 -7.03
CA ARG A 194 12.46 11.87 -8.20
C ARG A 194 11.99 11.11 -9.43
N ARG A 195 11.58 9.84 -9.27
CA ARG A 195 11.03 9.02 -10.37
C ARG A 195 9.73 9.60 -10.92
N ALA A 196 8.82 10.03 -10.05
CA ALA A 196 7.56 10.66 -10.43
C ALA A 196 7.81 11.97 -11.18
N CYS A 197 8.66 12.86 -10.66
CA CYS A 197 9.03 14.10 -11.35
C CYS A 197 9.59 13.84 -12.75
N ARG A 198 10.47 12.84 -12.90
CA ARG A 198 11.02 12.45 -14.21
C ARG A 198 9.93 11.90 -15.13
N LEU A 199 9.13 10.94 -14.67
CA LEU A 199 8.10 10.30 -15.48
C LEU A 199 7.06 11.31 -15.96
N TYR A 200 6.48 12.09 -15.05
CA TYR A 200 5.47 13.09 -15.40
C TYR A 200 6.08 14.27 -16.17
N GLY A 201 7.34 14.62 -15.90
CA GLY A 201 8.08 15.60 -16.71
C GLY A 201 8.29 15.14 -18.15
N ILE A 202 8.63 13.87 -18.37
CA ILE A 202 8.75 13.26 -19.70
C ILE A 202 7.38 13.25 -20.41
N VAL A 203 6.30 12.90 -19.71
CA VAL A 203 4.94 12.93 -20.27
C VAL A 203 4.53 14.34 -20.66
N ALA A 204 4.77 15.34 -19.79
CA ALA A 204 4.46 16.73 -20.05
C ALA A 204 5.26 17.26 -21.25
N LEU A 205 6.59 17.12 -21.23
CA LEU A 205 7.47 17.55 -22.31
C LEU A 205 7.13 16.83 -23.62
N GLY A 206 6.94 15.51 -23.56
CA GLY A 206 6.57 14.68 -24.69
C GLY A 206 5.25 15.13 -25.31
N SER A 207 4.24 15.47 -24.50
CA SER A 207 2.96 15.98 -25.00
C SER A 207 3.07 17.33 -25.70
N LEU A 208 3.92 18.24 -25.17
CA LEU A 208 4.14 19.55 -25.77
C LEU A 208 4.97 19.46 -27.06
N MET A 209 5.92 18.53 -27.10
CA MET A 209 6.83 18.34 -28.25
C MET A 209 6.25 17.42 -29.32
N PHE A 210 5.23 16.60 -29.02
CA PHE A 210 4.66 15.64 -29.97
C PHE A 210 4.15 16.32 -31.24
N GLY A 211 3.43 17.44 -31.12
CA GLY A 211 2.94 18.18 -32.28
C GLY A 211 4.06 18.80 -33.13
N LEU A 212 5.15 19.26 -32.51
CA LEU A 212 6.32 19.79 -33.22
C LEU A 212 7.12 18.68 -33.90
N ILE A 213 7.39 17.57 -33.19
CA ILE A 213 8.15 16.43 -33.72
C ILE A 213 7.37 15.77 -34.85
N ALA A 214 6.07 15.58 -34.71
CA ALA A 214 5.26 14.94 -35.74
C ALA A 214 5.18 15.80 -37.02
N ARG A 215 5.14 17.13 -36.90
CA ARG A 215 5.25 18.06 -38.05
C ARG A 215 6.61 17.95 -38.75
N VAL A 216 7.71 17.87 -38.00
CA VAL A 216 9.06 17.71 -38.57
C VAL A 216 9.24 16.34 -39.23
N TRP A 217 8.68 15.28 -38.64
CA TRP A 217 8.84 13.90 -39.14
C TRP A 217 8.00 13.58 -40.37
N MET A 218 6.81 14.19 -40.50
CA MET A 218 5.92 13.95 -41.64
C MET A 218 6.29 14.74 -42.90
N GLY A 219 7.32 15.62 -42.86
CA GLY A 219 7.80 16.37 -44.03
C GLY A 219 6.83 17.43 -44.56
N ASP A 220 5.65 17.53 -43.97
CA ASP A 220 4.66 18.55 -44.25
C ASP A 220 5.13 19.88 -43.63
N GLY A 221 5.50 20.83 -44.48
CA GLY A 221 5.78 22.21 -44.05
C GLY A 221 4.57 22.84 -43.33
N LEU A 222 4.72 24.11 -42.94
CA LEU A 222 3.75 24.92 -42.17
C LEU A 222 2.26 24.91 -42.65
N ALA A 223 1.94 24.29 -43.79
CA ALA A 223 0.62 24.22 -44.40
C ALA A 223 0.02 22.80 -44.55
N GLY A 224 0.73 21.72 -44.16
CA GLY A 224 0.24 20.35 -44.34
C GLY A 224 -0.61 19.86 -43.17
N GLY A 225 -1.92 19.68 -43.42
CA GLY A 225 -2.91 19.18 -42.46
C GLY A 225 -2.97 17.66 -42.39
N SER A 226 -1.85 16.96 -42.19
CA SER A 226 -1.86 15.51 -42.02
C SER A 226 -2.16 15.10 -40.57
N THR A 227 -3.18 14.25 -40.44
CA THR A 227 -3.67 13.68 -39.18
C THR A 227 -2.64 12.70 -38.61
N VAL A 228 -1.81 13.16 -37.70
CA VAL A 228 -0.97 12.30 -36.87
C VAL A 228 -1.89 11.36 -36.09
N LEU A 229 -1.83 10.05 -36.40
CA LEU A 229 -2.53 9.02 -35.63
C LEU A 229 -2.15 9.19 -34.15
N PRO A 230 -3.10 9.51 -33.26
CA PRO A 230 -2.75 9.78 -31.88
C PRO A 230 -2.37 8.45 -31.22
N LEU A 231 -1.14 8.35 -30.71
CA LEU A 231 -0.62 7.22 -29.93
C LEU A 231 -1.48 6.94 -28.68
N ILE A 232 -2.27 7.94 -28.26
CA ILE A 232 -3.14 7.94 -27.08
C ILE A 232 -4.59 8.17 -27.55
N PRO A 233 -5.58 7.40 -27.07
CA PRO A 233 -6.99 7.63 -27.42
C PRO A 233 -7.44 9.07 -27.11
N PRO A 234 -8.25 9.70 -27.99
CA PRO A 234 -8.60 11.13 -27.89
C PRO A 234 -9.37 11.50 -26.61
N TYR A 235 -10.05 10.53 -25.98
CA TYR A 235 -10.76 10.73 -24.72
C TYR A 235 -9.85 10.74 -23.49
N PHE A 236 -8.62 10.22 -23.60
CA PHE A 236 -7.76 9.97 -22.44
C PHE A 236 -7.31 11.28 -21.77
N ALA A 237 -6.81 12.24 -22.56
CA ALA A 237 -6.32 13.52 -22.06
C ALA A 237 -7.40 14.33 -21.30
N PRO A 238 -8.60 14.58 -21.85
CA PRO A 238 -9.64 15.34 -21.15
C PRO A 238 -10.18 14.63 -19.91
N VAL A 239 -10.39 13.31 -19.97
CA VAL A 239 -10.82 12.54 -18.79
C VAL A 239 -9.75 12.58 -17.70
N TRP A 240 -8.48 12.39 -18.08
CA TRP A 240 -7.39 12.43 -17.12
C TRP A 240 -7.26 13.83 -16.49
N LEU A 241 -7.42 14.90 -17.27
CA LEU A 241 -7.46 16.26 -16.76
C LEU A 241 -8.56 16.45 -15.70
N GLY A 242 -9.78 15.98 -15.97
CA GLY A 242 -10.88 16.01 -15.01
C GLY A 242 -10.57 15.25 -13.71
N MET A 243 -9.96 14.06 -13.83
CA MET A 243 -9.52 13.30 -12.66
C MET A 243 -8.43 14.04 -11.86
N SER A 244 -7.46 14.64 -12.56
CA SER A 244 -6.36 15.37 -11.94
C SER A 244 -6.83 16.63 -11.23
N LEU A 245 -7.79 17.36 -11.80
CA LEU A 245 -8.41 18.54 -11.20
C LEU A 245 -9.05 18.21 -9.85
N VAL A 246 -9.92 17.19 -9.81
CA VAL A 246 -10.55 16.77 -8.54
C VAL A 246 -9.52 16.27 -7.53
N GLY A 247 -8.46 15.58 -7.99
CA GLY A 247 -7.33 15.19 -7.13
C GLY A 247 -6.59 16.39 -6.53
N ALA A 248 -6.33 17.41 -7.33
CA ALA A 248 -5.66 18.63 -6.89
C ALA A 248 -6.55 19.44 -5.94
N VAL A 249 -7.84 19.59 -6.25
CA VAL A 249 -8.83 20.27 -5.39
C VAL A 249 -8.96 19.56 -4.04
N LYS A 250 -9.07 18.22 -4.03
CA LYS A 250 -9.01 17.43 -2.78
C LYS A 250 -7.75 17.75 -2.00
N THR A 251 -6.61 17.80 -2.67
CA THR A 251 -5.32 18.04 -2.01
C THR A 251 -5.24 19.45 -1.41
N ALA A 252 -5.65 20.47 -2.17
CA ALA A 252 -5.64 21.86 -1.71
C ALA A 252 -6.66 22.09 -0.58
N LEU A 253 -7.91 21.65 -0.76
CA LEU A 253 -8.99 21.95 0.19
C LEU A 253 -8.97 21.01 1.39
N ILE A 254 -8.93 19.69 1.18
CA ILE A 254 -9.04 18.71 2.27
C ILE A 254 -7.69 18.52 2.96
N ASN A 255 -6.61 18.46 2.18
CA ASN A 255 -5.34 18.03 2.73
C ASN A 255 -4.43 19.18 3.25
N GLN A 256 -4.57 20.39 2.74
CA GLN A 256 -3.74 21.51 3.20
C GLN A 256 -4.43 22.39 4.24
N THR A 257 -5.77 22.43 4.26
CA THR A 257 -6.49 23.28 5.20
C THR A 257 -6.89 22.53 6.48
N PRO A 258 -6.77 23.15 7.68
CA PRO A 258 -7.37 22.62 8.91
C PRO A 258 -8.88 22.32 8.81
N PRO A 259 -9.76 23.20 8.26
CA PRO A 259 -11.19 22.93 8.19
C PRO A 259 -11.51 21.73 7.28
N GLY A 260 -10.82 21.57 6.15
CA GLY A 260 -11.01 20.43 5.26
C GLY A 260 -10.63 19.11 5.92
N ARG A 261 -9.55 19.09 6.70
CA ARG A 261 -9.15 17.93 7.51
C ARG A 261 -10.19 17.61 8.59
N ALA A 262 -10.70 18.62 9.30
CA ALA A 262 -11.72 18.45 10.32
C ALA A 262 -13.03 17.87 9.74
N LEU A 263 -13.50 18.40 8.60
CA LEU A 263 -14.70 17.91 7.90
C LEU A 263 -14.56 16.43 7.52
N CYS A 264 -13.35 16.04 7.10
CA CYS A 264 -13.04 14.66 6.72
C CYS A 264 -12.53 13.80 7.88
N ARG A 265 -12.58 14.26 9.14
CA ARG A 265 -12.08 13.54 10.33
C ARG A 265 -10.63 13.05 10.18
N ILE A 266 -9.80 13.81 9.47
CA ILE A 266 -8.36 13.55 9.34
C ILE A 266 -7.70 14.27 10.49
N SER A 267 -7.16 13.50 11.45
CA SER A 267 -6.45 14.07 12.60
C SER A 267 -5.15 14.75 12.18
N ASP A 268 -4.79 15.79 12.92
CA ASP A 268 -3.48 16.42 12.77
C ASP A 268 -2.38 15.53 13.32
N TYR A 269 -1.20 15.65 12.71
CA TYR A 269 -0.04 14.87 13.14
C TYR A 269 0.47 15.43 14.47
N PRO A 270 0.95 14.56 15.37
CA PRO A 270 1.57 15.02 16.59
C PRO A 270 2.85 15.81 16.25
N PRO A 271 3.25 16.81 17.06
CA PRO A 271 4.44 17.62 16.80
C PRO A 271 5.73 16.80 16.78
N GLN A 272 5.71 15.63 17.41
CA GLN A 272 6.82 14.67 17.44
C GLN A 272 6.92 13.83 16.14
N HIS A 273 5.95 13.93 15.22
CA HIS A 273 5.99 13.15 13.98
C HIS A 273 7.19 13.52 13.10
N GLY A 274 7.98 12.52 12.71
CA GLY A 274 9.18 12.71 11.91
C GLY A 274 10.46 12.98 12.70
N SER A 275 10.41 13.01 14.04
CA SER A 275 11.62 12.95 14.87
C SER A 275 12.10 11.52 15.13
N TYR A 276 11.40 10.52 14.58
CA TYR A 276 11.63 9.09 14.84
C TYR A 276 12.63 8.53 13.82
N GLY A 277 13.79 8.05 14.29
CA GLY A 277 14.86 7.54 13.43
C GLY A 277 14.54 6.20 12.74
N ALA A 278 15.47 5.74 11.86
CA ALA A 278 15.36 4.50 11.10
C ALA A 278 15.15 3.24 11.94
N VAL A 279 15.82 3.19 13.10
CA VAL A 279 15.92 2.01 13.96
C VAL A 279 14.60 1.86 14.71
N ASP A 280 14.13 2.96 15.29
CA ASP A 280 12.97 3.04 16.18
C ASP A 280 11.63 2.54 15.59
N THR A 281 11.52 2.60 14.27
CA THR A 281 10.25 2.37 13.56
C THR A 281 10.29 1.15 12.63
N SER A 282 11.49 0.66 12.26
CA SER A 282 11.65 -0.55 11.43
C SER A 282 11.73 -1.84 12.23
N GLU A 283 12.04 -1.74 13.53
CA GLU A 283 12.19 -2.90 14.42
C GLU A 283 10.89 -3.28 15.14
N GLY A 284 9.88 -2.40 15.14
CA GLY A 284 8.50 -2.70 15.54
C GLY A 284 7.70 -3.61 14.57
N HIS A 285 8.31 -4.09 13.48
CA HIS A 285 7.65 -4.99 12.54
C HIS A 285 7.60 -6.43 13.08
N GLU A 286 6.39 -7.01 13.11
CA GLU A 286 6.06 -8.34 13.66
C GLU A 286 7.08 -9.41 13.30
N TYR A 287 7.45 -9.47 12.02
CA TYR A 287 8.42 -10.42 11.51
C TYR A 287 9.82 -10.17 12.12
N ARG A 288 10.28 -8.92 12.19
CA ARG A 288 11.62 -8.61 12.72
C ARG A 288 11.70 -8.78 14.25
N ILE A 289 10.60 -8.58 14.98
CA ILE A 289 10.49 -8.88 16.42
C ILE A 289 10.60 -10.40 16.66
N ASP A 290 9.92 -11.20 15.84
CA ASP A 290 10.03 -12.66 15.90
C ASP A 290 11.45 -13.14 15.50
N PHE A 291 12.16 -12.40 14.64
CA PHE A 291 13.53 -12.71 14.18
C PHE A 291 14.68 -12.19 15.07
N THR A 292 14.48 -11.11 15.83
CA THR A 292 15.52 -10.51 16.71
C THR A 292 15.58 -11.16 18.10
N SER A 293 14.56 -11.94 18.46
CA SER A 293 14.48 -12.66 19.73
C SER A 293 15.26 -14.00 19.79
N VAL A 294 16.07 -14.29 18.77
CA VAL A 294 16.74 -15.58 18.58
C VAL A 294 18.21 -15.36 18.17
N GLU A 295 19.12 -16.13 18.77
CA GLU A 295 20.55 -16.18 18.41
C GLU A 295 20.76 -16.34 16.90
N MET A 296 21.75 -15.65 16.33
CA MET A 296 21.97 -15.56 14.87
C MET A 296 22.17 -16.93 14.19
N MET A 297 22.73 -17.90 14.90
CA MET A 297 22.90 -19.29 14.44
C MET A 297 21.56 -20.05 14.40
N ASP A 298 20.73 -19.91 15.44
CA ASP A 298 19.37 -20.46 15.49
C ASP A 298 18.47 -19.80 14.44
N GLN A 299 18.71 -18.51 14.12
CA GLN A 299 17.97 -17.74 13.12
C GLN A 299 18.15 -18.31 11.71
N LYS A 300 19.39 -18.64 11.33
CA LYS A 300 19.68 -19.28 10.04
C LYS A 300 19.06 -20.68 9.97
N ALA A 301 19.16 -21.46 11.04
CA ALA A 301 18.59 -22.81 11.08
C ALA A 301 17.06 -22.80 10.95
N ARG A 302 16.36 -21.93 11.71
CA ARG A 302 14.90 -21.82 11.68
C ARG A 302 14.38 -21.23 10.38
N TRP A 303 15.04 -20.21 9.83
CA TRP A 303 14.69 -19.66 8.51
C TRP A 303 14.83 -20.72 7.42
N THR A 304 15.92 -21.48 7.43
CA THR A 304 16.15 -22.54 6.43
C THR A 304 15.10 -23.64 6.55
N ALA A 305 14.70 -24.00 7.78
CA ALA A 305 13.64 -24.98 8.01
C ALA A 305 12.25 -24.47 7.58
N GLN A 306 11.88 -23.23 7.93
CA GLN A 306 10.61 -22.62 7.54
C GLN A 306 10.50 -22.38 6.03
N LYS A 307 11.60 -21.95 5.40
CA LYS A 307 11.67 -21.76 3.94
C LYS A 307 11.43 -23.10 3.22
N ARG A 308 12.13 -24.16 3.64
CA ARG A 308 11.92 -25.51 3.09
C ARG A 308 10.48 -25.97 3.27
N MET A 309 9.90 -25.80 4.46
CA MET A 309 8.50 -26.17 4.72
C MET A 309 7.51 -25.46 3.77
N LEU A 310 7.72 -24.16 3.52
CA LEU A 310 6.88 -23.37 2.61
C LEU A 310 7.06 -23.77 1.14
N GLU A 311 8.31 -24.04 0.72
CA GLU A 311 8.61 -24.57 -0.61
C GLU A 311 7.87 -25.89 -0.85
N TYR A 312 7.95 -26.84 0.10
CA TYR A 312 7.23 -28.10 0.00
C TYR A 312 5.70 -27.93 0.04
N GLU A 313 5.16 -27.05 0.86
CA GLU A 313 3.71 -26.82 0.89
C GLU A 313 3.20 -26.22 -0.43
N PHE A 314 4.01 -25.34 -1.03
CA PHE A 314 3.71 -24.74 -2.32
C PHE A 314 3.78 -25.79 -3.45
N ASP A 315 4.81 -26.63 -3.46
CA ASP A 315 4.96 -27.72 -4.42
C ASP A 315 3.83 -28.74 -4.30
N ILE A 316 3.38 -29.06 -3.08
CA ILE A 316 2.21 -29.93 -2.85
C ILE A 316 0.91 -29.29 -3.37
N ARG A 317 0.74 -27.97 -3.24
CA ARG A 317 -0.43 -27.26 -3.77
C ARG A 317 -0.41 -27.21 -5.30
N ILE A 318 0.76 -26.98 -5.89
CA ILE A 318 0.96 -27.04 -7.35
C ILE A 318 0.70 -28.45 -7.85
N HIS A 319 1.26 -29.49 -7.22
CA HIS A 319 1.02 -30.88 -7.59
C HIS A 319 -0.44 -31.28 -7.43
N ARG A 320 -1.15 -30.83 -6.38
CA ARG A 320 -2.61 -31.05 -6.26
C ARG A 320 -3.39 -30.35 -7.38
N TYR A 321 -2.94 -29.19 -7.82
CA TYR A 321 -3.54 -28.49 -8.95
C TYR A 321 -3.26 -29.21 -10.28
N LEU A 322 -2.03 -29.69 -10.47
CA LEU A 322 -1.58 -30.44 -11.66
C LEU A 322 -2.19 -31.85 -11.76
N ASN A 323 -2.40 -32.51 -10.64
CA ASN A 323 -3.10 -33.79 -10.55
C ASN A 323 -4.60 -33.62 -10.85
N LYS A 324 -5.23 -32.51 -10.37
CA LYS A 324 -6.59 -32.14 -10.79
C LYS A 324 -6.70 -31.86 -12.30
N THR A 325 -5.60 -31.52 -12.96
CA THR A 325 -5.52 -31.38 -14.42
C THR A 325 -5.06 -32.66 -15.15
N GLY A 326 -4.83 -33.77 -14.43
CA GLY A 326 -4.56 -35.09 -15.00
C GLY A 326 -3.13 -35.35 -15.48
N ILE A 327 -2.14 -34.56 -15.03
CA ILE A 327 -0.78 -34.55 -15.62
C ILE A 327 0.23 -35.39 -14.80
N PHE A 328 -0.02 -35.71 -13.52
CA PHE A 328 0.94 -36.45 -12.67
C PHE A 328 0.27 -37.34 -11.62
N THR A 329 0.86 -38.51 -11.34
CA THR A 329 0.31 -39.59 -10.50
C THR A 329 1.09 -39.92 -9.21
N GLU A 330 2.32 -39.46 -9.00
CA GLU A 330 3.07 -39.76 -7.78
C GLU A 330 3.02 -38.61 -6.75
N LEU A 331 2.24 -38.80 -5.69
CA LEU A 331 1.95 -37.80 -4.65
C LEU A 331 2.47 -38.21 -3.26
N ASP A 332 2.85 -39.48 -3.08
CA ASP A 332 2.96 -40.09 -1.75
C ASP A 332 4.29 -39.75 -1.07
N GLU A 333 5.39 -39.66 -1.81
CA GLU A 333 6.72 -39.40 -1.24
C GLU A 333 6.85 -37.96 -0.70
N MET A 334 6.32 -36.98 -1.44
CA MET A 334 6.28 -35.57 -0.99
C MET A 334 5.33 -35.34 0.19
N GLN A 335 4.20 -36.05 0.25
CA GLN A 335 3.31 -35.99 1.40
C GLN A 335 3.98 -36.58 2.64
N HIS A 336 4.71 -37.68 2.48
CA HIS A 336 5.40 -38.35 3.56
C HIS A 336 6.53 -37.49 4.15
N GLU A 337 7.31 -36.80 3.30
CA GLU A 337 8.35 -35.86 3.76
C GLU A 337 7.76 -34.62 4.46
N ALA A 338 6.67 -34.06 3.94
CA ALA A 338 5.99 -32.93 4.57
C ALA A 338 5.40 -33.31 5.95
N GLU A 339 4.86 -34.52 6.09
CA GLU A 339 4.39 -35.04 7.38
C GLU A 339 5.54 -35.34 8.35
N ARG A 340 6.67 -35.87 7.85
CA ARG A 340 7.88 -36.07 8.66
C ARG A 340 8.42 -34.76 9.21
N LEU A 341 8.46 -33.71 8.40
CA LEU A 341 8.87 -32.36 8.82
C LEU A 341 7.88 -31.74 9.81
N LYS A 342 6.56 -31.93 9.62
CA LYS A 342 5.55 -31.55 10.62
C LYS A 342 5.76 -32.26 11.96
N LYS A 343 6.06 -33.56 11.93
CA LYS A 343 6.37 -34.34 13.14
C LYS A 343 7.65 -33.83 13.81
N MET A 344 8.71 -33.54 13.05
CA MET A 344 9.93 -32.94 13.60
C MET A 344 9.68 -31.56 14.23
N CYS A 345 8.87 -30.70 13.60
CA CYS A 345 8.46 -29.43 14.20
C CYS A 345 7.62 -29.63 15.47
N ALA A 346 6.69 -30.60 15.49
CA ALA A 346 5.89 -30.92 16.65
C ALA A 346 6.73 -31.47 17.82
N VAL A 347 7.73 -32.33 17.53
CA VAL A 347 8.69 -32.84 18.50
C VAL A 347 9.57 -31.71 19.05
N ALA A 348 10.04 -30.79 18.19
CA ALA A 348 10.79 -29.61 18.63
C ALA A 348 9.93 -28.67 19.50
N HIS A 349 8.64 -28.53 19.21
CA HIS A 349 7.69 -27.80 20.06
C HIS A 349 7.40 -28.53 21.38
N GLY A 350 7.35 -29.87 21.37
CA GLY A 350 7.18 -30.72 22.55
C GLY A 350 8.39 -30.70 23.50
N LEU A 351 9.60 -30.81 22.97
CA LEU A 351 10.86 -30.67 23.73
C LEU A 351 10.97 -29.29 24.40
N ASN A 352 10.53 -28.23 23.72
CA ASN A 352 10.46 -26.90 24.30
C ASN A 352 9.37 -26.74 25.38
N ARG A 353 8.33 -27.58 25.38
CA ARG A 353 7.33 -27.67 26.47
C ARG A 353 7.86 -28.47 27.65
N GLY A 354 8.51 -29.61 27.42
CA GLY A 354 9.12 -30.44 28.48
C GLY A 354 10.27 -29.75 29.21
N MET A 355 11.08 -28.95 28.50
CA MET A 355 12.10 -28.08 29.12
C MET A 355 11.49 -26.93 29.96
N ARG A 356 10.20 -26.62 29.76
CA ARG A 356 9.43 -25.64 30.53
C ARG A 356 8.92 -26.25 31.84
N GLU A 357 8.39 -27.47 31.78
CA GLU A 357 7.89 -28.22 32.94
C GLU A 357 9.02 -28.69 33.88
N ASN A 358 10.17 -29.10 33.34
CA ASN A 358 11.35 -29.47 34.16
C ASN A 358 12.00 -28.27 34.89
N LYS A 359 11.80 -27.03 34.40
CA LYS A 359 12.28 -25.82 35.10
C LYS A 359 11.33 -25.35 36.20
N GLU A 360 10.03 -25.59 36.06
CA GLU A 360 9.04 -25.30 37.10
C GLU A 360 9.16 -26.28 38.29
N THR A 361 9.52 -27.54 38.02
CA THR A 361 9.80 -28.56 39.06
C THR A 361 11.19 -28.42 39.70
N ALA A 362 12.22 -27.99 38.95
CA ALA A 362 13.54 -27.69 39.52
C ALA A 362 13.58 -26.40 40.37
N GLY A 363 12.58 -25.53 40.26
CA GLY A 363 12.40 -24.35 41.13
C GLY A 363 11.70 -24.64 42.46
N GLN A 364 11.30 -25.89 42.71
CA GLN A 364 10.65 -26.36 43.95
C GLN A 364 11.49 -27.45 44.63
N THR A 365 12.74 -27.16 44.98
CA THR A 365 13.46 -27.92 46.02
C THR A 365 13.21 -27.24 47.38
N PRO A 366 12.76 -27.96 48.42
CA PRO A 366 12.55 -27.37 49.73
C PRO A 366 13.90 -27.06 50.39
N HIS A 367 14.07 -25.83 50.85
CA HIS A 367 15.17 -25.43 51.73
C HIS A 367 15.17 -26.31 52.99
N GLN A 368 16.11 -27.23 53.04
CA GLN A 368 16.47 -28.00 54.22
C GLN A 368 17.24 -27.05 55.15
N ASN A 369 16.58 -26.57 56.21
CA ASN A 369 17.22 -25.77 57.27
C ASN A 369 18.17 -26.67 58.08
N ASN A 370 19.45 -26.61 57.76
CA ASN A 370 20.54 -26.95 58.68
C ASN A 370 21.14 -25.65 59.20
N VAL A 371 21.00 -25.40 60.50
CA VAL A 371 21.83 -24.44 61.25
C VAL A 371 22.42 -25.19 62.43
N ASP A 372 23.75 -25.28 62.42
CA ASP A 372 24.60 -25.87 63.44
C ASP A 372 24.77 -24.97 64.68
N HIS A 373 24.94 -25.61 65.84
CA HIS A 373 25.80 -25.25 66.99
C HIS A 373 25.68 -23.85 67.62
N THR A 374 25.47 -23.62 68.94
CA THR A 374 26.20 -24.15 70.12
C THR A 374 25.66 -23.54 71.44
N ASN A 375 25.86 -24.26 72.57
CA ASN A 375 26.01 -23.79 73.96
C ASN A 375 24.96 -22.87 74.62
N ASN A 376 24.25 -23.40 75.63
CA ASN A 376 24.53 -22.95 77.01
C ASN A 376 24.05 -23.95 78.08
N ARG A 377 24.96 -24.25 79.01
CA ARG A 377 24.70 -24.82 80.33
C ARG A 377 23.76 -23.91 81.13
N LYS A 378 22.82 -24.49 81.87
CA LYS A 378 22.60 -24.21 83.31
C LYS A 378 21.54 -25.14 83.93
N TYR A 379 21.94 -25.66 85.09
CA TYR A 379 21.24 -26.47 86.10
C TYR A 379 21.05 -27.95 85.82
#